data_AF-A0A2T0XZA1-F1
#
_entry.id   AF-A0A2T0XZA1-F1
#
_cell.length_a   1.000
_cell.length_b   1.000
_cell.length_c   1.000
_cell.angle_alpha   90.00
_cell.angle_beta   90.00
_cell.angle_gamma   90.00
#
_symmetry.space_group_name_H-M   'P 1'
#
loop_
_entity.id
_entity.type
_entity.pdbx_description
1 polymer ?
#
loop_
_entity_poly.entity_id
_entity_poly.type
_entity_poly.pdbx_seq_one_letter_code
_entity_poly.pdbx_strand_id
1 'polypeptide(L)'
;MRKILASIAVGALLASGSAVATSAAAAAPTPATSVQSVIRTATAPAKVVIKKIPTKTAPYGGKATIKPRVTKSGTVTIRSKTLTVKKSGTTIAKNKKKVSLKPGTYRVTTKVTFQRYTVKSTARGTIKVYGPKKTKKLSQQLVVRQGKRPSRTSPVSKWDCPRWAPIKGNQSGIYHVPGGRYYEITSPEECFTTESAARNAGYRASRNG
;
A
#
# COMPACT_ATOMS: atom_id res chain seq x y z
N MET A 1 -5.73 -33.70 31.17
CA MET A 1 -5.39 -35.07 30.72
C MET A 1 -4.31 -34.99 29.66
N ARG A 2 -3.19 -35.69 29.88
CA ARG A 2 -2.29 -36.34 28.89
C ARG A 2 -1.64 -35.43 27.81
N LYS A 3 -0.36 -35.52 27.46
CA LYS A 3 0.79 -36.35 27.86
C LYS A 3 2.06 -35.67 27.30
N ILE A 4 3.16 -35.87 28.01
CA ILE A 4 4.56 -35.65 27.61
C ILE A 4 4.88 -36.52 26.37
N LEU A 5 5.78 -36.05 25.49
CA LEU A 5 6.74 -36.93 24.80
C LEU A 5 8.00 -36.12 24.42
N ALA A 6 9.12 -36.55 24.99
CA ALA A 6 10.48 -36.21 24.62
C ALA A 6 10.94 -37.13 23.47
N SER A 7 11.87 -36.68 22.64
CA SER A 7 12.66 -37.56 21.78
C SER A 7 14.07 -36.99 21.62
N ILE A 8 15.01 -37.75 22.19
CA ILE A 8 16.46 -37.66 22.04
C ILE A 8 16.82 -38.31 20.69
N ALA A 9 17.79 -37.76 19.97
CA ALA A 9 18.54 -38.51 18.96
C ALA A 9 20.03 -38.14 19.06
N VAL A 10 20.78 -39.13 19.55
CA VAL A 10 22.24 -39.25 19.54
C VAL A 10 22.67 -39.69 18.14
N GLY A 11 23.80 -39.15 17.65
CA GLY A 11 24.45 -39.61 16.43
C GLY A 11 25.96 -39.41 16.53
N ALA A 12 26.63 -40.47 16.98
CA ALA A 12 28.09 -40.61 17.09
C ALA A 12 28.70 -40.89 15.69
N LEU A 13 29.87 -40.31 15.38
CA LEU A 13 31.18 -40.99 15.31
C LEU A 13 31.39 -41.86 14.06
N LEU A 14 32.39 -41.53 13.23
CA LEU A 14 33.55 -42.39 12.86
C LEU A 14 34.32 -41.89 11.61
N ALA A 15 35.56 -42.40 11.54
CA ALA A 15 36.56 -42.39 10.47
C ALA A 15 37.55 -41.20 10.49
N SER A 16 38.71 -41.28 11.15
CA SER A 16 39.91 -42.12 10.91
C SER A 16 40.61 -41.83 9.58
N GLY A 17 41.81 -41.25 9.66
CA GLY A 17 42.70 -41.02 8.53
C GLY A 17 44.02 -40.41 9.00
N SER A 18 44.90 -41.24 9.54
CA SER A 18 46.29 -40.90 9.87
C SER A 18 47.14 -40.99 8.61
N ALA A 19 47.91 -39.95 8.29
CA ALA A 19 49.09 -40.06 7.44
C ALA A 19 50.19 -39.13 7.97
N VAL A 20 51.38 -39.69 8.03
CA VAL A 20 52.59 -39.20 8.70
C VAL A 20 53.53 -38.50 7.73
N ALA A 21 54.34 -37.61 8.32
CA ALA A 21 55.68 -37.16 7.90
C ALA A 21 55.82 -36.23 6.68
N THR A 22 56.30 -35.01 6.91
CA THR A 22 57.73 -34.67 6.75
C THR A 22 58.01 -33.27 7.31
N SER A 23 59.07 -33.17 8.09
CA SER A 23 59.61 -31.97 8.73
C SER A 23 60.40 -31.13 7.74
N ALA A 24 60.18 -29.82 7.68
CA ALA A 24 61.21 -28.87 7.26
C ALA A 24 60.88 -27.42 7.67
N ALA A 25 61.86 -26.83 8.36
CA ALA A 25 62.20 -25.40 8.35
C ALA A 25 61.19 -24.39 8.94
N ALA A 26 61.42 -24.13 10.22
CA ALA A 26 61.42 -22.81 10.87
C ALA A 26 61.03 -21.58 10.02
N ALA A 27 59.86 -21.03 10.32
CA ALA A 27 59.58 -19.60 10.21
C ALA A 27 58.80 -19.16 11.45
N ALA A 28 59.21 -18.03 12.01
CA ALA A 28 58.87 -17.52 13.33
C ALA A 28 57.37 -17.51 13.68
N PRO A 29 56.98 -17.80 14.94
CA PRO A 29 55.64 -17.52 15.41
C PRO A 29 55.52 -16.02 15.69
N THR A 30 55.07 -15.24 14.71
CA THR A 30 54.38 -13.99 15.04
C THR A 30 53.05 -14.37 15.69
N PRO A 31 52.78 -13.99 16.95
CA PRO A 31 51.44 -14.16 17.50
C PRO A 31 50.51 -13.22 16.72
N ALA A 32 49.81 -13.77 15.74
CA ALA A 32 48.66 -13.13 15.14
C ALA A 32 47.57 -13.12 16.21
N THR A 33 47.65 -12.11 17.08
CA THR A 33 46.58 -11.71 17.99
C THR A 33 45.35 -11.47 17.13
N SER A 34 44.48 -12.48 17.04
CA SER A 34 43.14 -12.31 16.51
C SER A 34 42.37 -11.45 17.50
N VAL A 35 42.58 -10.14 17.43
CA VAL A 35 41.61 -9.16 17.89
C VAL A 35 40.39 -9.38 17.02
N GLN A 36 39.54 -10.32 17.44
CA GLN A 36 38.15 -10.37 17.03
C GLN A 36 37.57 -9.02 17.44
N SER A 37 37.61 -8.09 16.50
CA SER A 37 36.86 -6.85 16.57
C SER A 37 35.41 -7.27 16.76
N VAL A 38 34.96 -7.24 18.00
CA VAL A 38 33.55 -7.33 18.35
C VAL A 38 32.94 -6.10 17.74
N ILE A 39 32.52 -6.20 16.48
CA ILE A 39 31.74 -5.20 15.80
C ILE A 39 30.42 -5.17 16.55
N ARG A 40 30.39 -4.41 17.65
CA ARG A 40 29.17 -4.03 18.34
C ARG A 40 28.37 -3.28 17.30
N THR A 41 27.54 -4.02 16.57
CA THR A 41 26.61 -3.47 15.62
C THR A 41 25.73 -2.54 16.44
N ALA A 42 26.02 -1.23 16.38
CA ALA A 42 25.32 -0.23 17.15
C ALA A 42 23.83 -0.41 16.82
N THR A 43 23.09 -0.96 17.79
CA THR A 43 21.71 -1.36 17.57
C THR A 43 20.94 -0.10 17.22
N ALA A 44 20.51 0.01 15.96
CA ALA A 44 19.88 1.21 15.44
C ALA A 44 18.78 1.69 16.41
N PRO A 45 18.75 3.00 16.75
CA PRO A 45 17.85 3.49 17.78
C PRO A 45 16.40 3.23 17.38
N ALA A 46 15.64 2.69 18.33
CA ALA A 46 14.21 2.45 18.20
C ALA A 46 13.45 3.72 17.76
N LYS A 47 13.05 3.79 16.48
CA LYS A 47 12.42 4.96 15.86
C LYS A 47 11.11 4.59 15.17
N VAL A 48 10.07 5.37 15.42
CA VAL A 48 8.79 5.31 14.69
C VAL A 48 8.51 6.68 14.09
N VAL A 49 8.30 6.70 12.77
CA VAL A 49 7.99 7.89 11.98
C VAL A 49 6.65 7.69 11.29
N ILE A 50 5.76 8.66 11.45
CA ILE A 50 4.51 8.72 10.69
C ILE A 50 4.82 9.52 9.43
N LYS A 51 4.65 8.90 8.26
CA LYS A 51 4.93 9.54 6.97
C LYS A 51 3.71 10.33 6.50
N LYS A 52 3.95 11.37 5.69
CA LYS A 52 2.89 12.08 5.00
C LYS A 52 2.10 11.13 4.11
N ILE A 53 0.78 11.25 4.12
CA ILE A 53 -0.08 10.50 3.19
C ILE A 53 -0.13 11.32 1.89
N PRO A 54 0.28 10.77 0.75
CA PRO A 54 0.23 11.50 -0.50
C PRO A 54 -1.22 11.77 -0.90
N THR A 55 -1.42 12.83 -1.67
CA THR A 55 -2.71 13.09 -2.32
C THR A 55 -3.11 11.88 -3.17
N LYS A 56 -4.41 11.60 -3.22
CA LYS A 56 -4.97 10.48 -3.97
C LYS A 56 -6.04 10.96 -4.92
N THR A 57 -6.13 10.34 -6.08
CA THR A 57 -7.19 10.58 -7.04
C THR A 57 -8.22 9.47 -6.91
N ALA A 58 -9.47 9.83 -6.65
CA ALA A 58 -10.60 8.89 -6.65
C ALA A 58 -11.09 8.66 -8.09
N PRO A 59 -11.63 7.50 -8.44
CA PRO A 59 -12.33 7.34 -9.72
C PRO A 59 -13.52 8.33 -9.81
N TYR A 60 -13.93 8.70 -11.03
CA TYR A 60 -15.06 9.60 -11.23
C TYR A 60 -16.33 9.03 -10.57
N GLY A 61 -17.01 9.85 -9.76
CA GLY A 61 -18.18 9.41 -8.97
C GLY A 61 -17.86 8.50 -7.77
N GLY A 62 -16.61 8.06 -7.60
CA GLY A 62 -16.23 7.09 -6.58
C GLY A 62 -15.47 7.66 -5.38
N LYS A 63 -14.83 6.76 -4.64
CA LYS A 63 -14.07 7.07 -3.41
C LYS A 63 -12.62 6.60 -3.54
N ALA A 64 -11.69 7.35 -2.94
CA ALA A 64 -10.30 6.93 -2.80
C ALA A 64 -10.06 6.31 -1.40
N THR A 65 -9.44 5.13 -1.35
CA THR A 65 -9.07 4.49 -0.09
C THR A 65 -7.73 5.00 0.43
N ILE A 66 -7.76 5.49 1.66
CA ILE A 66 -6.61 6.01 2.39
C ILE A 66 -6.21 5.05 3.51
N LYS A 67 -4.90 4.81 3.62
CA LYS A 67 -4.27 3.98 4.65
C LYS A 67 -3.20 4.78 5.40
N PRO A 68 -3.01 4.57 6.71
CA PRO A 68 -1.94 5.22 7.45
C PRO A 68 -0.57 4.75 6.96
N ARG A 69 0.34 5.71 6.72
CA ARG A 69 1.74 5.45 6.33
C ARG A 69 2.67 5.63 7.52
N VAL A 70 3.39 4.58 7.88
CA VAL A 70 4.31 4.60 9.02
C VAL A 70 5.55 3.77 8.71
N THR A 71 6.69 4.18 9.23
CA THR A 71 7.93 3.41 9.20
C THR A 71 8.44 3.19 10.61
N LYS A 72 9.00 2.00 10.84
CA LYS A 72 9.66 1.61 12.10
C LYS A 72 11.12 1.25 11.82
N SER A 73 11.99 1.53 12.78
CA SER A 73 13.39 1.12 12.79
C SER A 73 13.80 0.75 14.22
N GLY A 74 14.77 -0.15 14.34
CA GLY A 74 15.24 -0.68 15.61
C GLY A 74 14.22 -1.55 16.35
N THR A 75 14.43 -1.69 17.65
CA THR A 75 13.74 -2.66 18.51
C THR A 75 12.34 -2.17 18.94
N VAL A 76 11.43 -2.05 17.96
CA VAL A 76 10.07 -1.54 18.14
C VAL A 76 9.03 -2.40 17.44
N THR A 77 7.91 -2.65 18.12
CA THR A 77 6.72 -3.27 17.57
C THR A 77 5.57 -2.27 17.52
N ILE A 78 4.93 -2.13 16.35
CA ILE A 78 3.72 -1.33 16.19
C ILE A 78 2.52 -2.18 16.61
N ARG A 79 1.75 -1.71 17.58
CA ARG A 79 0.57 -2.41 18.10
C ARG A 79 -0.72 -2.01 17.39
N SER A 80 -0.87 -0.72 17.07
CA SER A 80 -2.05 -0.22 16.39
C SER A 80 -1.74 0.97 15.51
N LYS A 81 -2.47 1.08 14.40
CA LYS A 81 -2.42 2.16 13.42
C LYS A 81 -3.84 2.52 13.04
N THR A 82 -4.29 3.71 13.42
CA THR A 82 -5.65 4.17 13.15
C THR A 82 -5.66 5.57 12.56
N LEU A 83 -6.70 5.85 11.79
CA LEU A 83 -7.01 7.14 11.18
C LEU A 83 -8.26 7.72 11.82
N THR A 84 -8.19 9.02 12.06
CA THR A 84 -9.35 9.87 12.31
C THR A 84 -9.38 10.93 11.23
N VAL A 85 -10.51 11.06 10.53
CA VAL A 85 -10.68 11.95 9.38
C VAL A 85 -11.80 12.94 9.67
N LYS A 86 -11.49 14.22 9.49
CA LYS A 86 -12.47 15.32 9.54
C LYS A 86 -12.60 16.00 8.18
N LYS A 87 -13.80 16.47 7.85
CA LYS A 87 -14.08 17.33 6.69
C LYS A 87 -14.82 18.56 7.21
N SER A 88 -14.26 19.75 7.00
CA SER A 88 -14.85 21.02 7.43
C SER A 88 -15.34 21.02 8.89
N GLY A 89 -14.50 20.55 9.83
CA GLY A 89 -14.84 20.45 11.25
C GLY A 89 -15.55 19.15 11.67
N THR A 90 -16.37 18.56 10.79
CA THR A 90 -17.14 17.35 11.08
C THR A 90 -16.30 16.08 11.00
N THR A 91 -16.48 15.15 11.95
CA THR A 91 -15.77 13.86 11.96
C THR A 91 -16.46 12.87 11.02
N ILE A 92 -15.78 12.51 9.93
CA ILE A 92 -16.29 11.56 8.93
C ILE A 92 -15.90 10.12 9.28
N ALA A 93 -14.75 9.93 9.91
CA ALA A 93 -14.31 8.61 10.38
C ALA A 93 -13.43 8.75 11.63
N LYS A 94 -13.56 7.82 12.58
CA LYS A 94 -12.76 7.78 13.81
C LYS A 94 -12.21 6.39 14.05
N ASN A 95 -10.93 6.32 14.45
CA ASN A 95 -10.23 5.09 14.83
C ASN A 95 -10.26 3.95 13.78
N LYS A 96 -10.27 4.26 12.48
CA LYS A 96 -10.34 3.24 11.42
C LYS A 96 -8.95 2.87 10.89
N LYS A 97 -8.73 1.59 10.52
CA LYS A 97 -7.46 1.13 9.91
C LYS A 97 -7.30 1.56 8.44
N LYS A 98 -8.43 1.77 7.74
CA LYS A 98 -8.56 2.26 6.37
C LYS A 98 -9.83 3.10 6.26
N VAL A 99 -9.85 4.10 5.39
CA VAL A 99 -11.05 4.93 5.14
C VAL A 99 -11.17 5.22 3.64
N SER A 100 -12.36 5.06 3.07
CA SER A 100 -12.66 5.46 1.70
C SER A 100 -13.35 6.82 1.70
N LEU A 101 -12.72 7.81 1.07
CA LEU A 101 -13.16 9.21 1.07
C LEU A 101 -13.58 9.63 -0.33
N LYS A 102 -14.65 10.43 -0.42
CA LYS A 102 -15.03 11.11 -1.68
C LYS A 102 -13.95 12.16 -2.05
N PRO A 103 -13.96 12.71 -3.26
CA PRO A 103 -13.16 13.88 -3.59
C PRO A 103 -13.44 15.04 -2.62
N GLY A 104 -12.39 15.76 -2.24
CA GLY A 104 -12.44 16.89 -1.33
C GLY A 104 -11.22 17.01 -0.42
N THR A 105 -11.25 18.05 0.42
CA THR A 105 -10.20 18.36 1.39
C THR A 105 -10.56 17.81 2.77
N TYR A 106 -9.60 17.13 3.40
CA TYR A 106 -9.78 16.46 4.67
C TYR A 106 -8.63 16.79 5.63
N ARG A 107 -8.92 16.78 6.93
CA ARG A 107 -7.91 16.73 7.98
C ARG A 107 -7.80 15.30 8.48
N VAL A 108 -6.65 14.67 8.24
CA VAL A 108 -6.39 13.27 8.61
C VAL A 108 -5.40 13.23 9.77
N THR A 109 -5.82 12.65 10.87
CA THR A 109 -4.98 12.39 12.03
C THR A 109 -4.67 10.89 12.09
N THR A 110 -3.39 10.57 11.96
CA THR A 110 -2.88 9.21 12.14
C THR A 110 -2.44 9.03 13.58
N LYS A 111 -3.00 8.03 14.28
CA LYS A 111 -2.59 7.62 15.62
C LYS A 111 -1.87 6.27 15.52
N VAL A 112 -0.68 6.21 16.08
CA VAL A 112 0.15 5.00 16.11
C VAL A 112 0.50 4.68 17.56
N THR A 113 0.15 3.48 18.00
CA THR A 113 0.56 2.96 19.30
C THR A 113 1.63 1.90 19.09
N PHE A 114 2.77 2.04 19.77
CA PHE A 114 3.96 1.21 19.62
C PHE A 114 4.57 0.86 20.98
N GLN A 115 5.37 -0.21 21.03
CA GLN A 115 6.14 -0.62 22.19
C GLN A 115 7.57 -0.91 21.77
N ARG A 116 8.52 -0.42 22.57
CA ARG A 116 9.91 -0.86 22.48
C ARG A 116 10.03 -2.24 23.11
N TYR A 117 10.93 -3.07 22.60
CA TYR A 117 11.27 -4.33 23.26
C TYR A 117 12.77 -4.44 23.44
N THR A 118 13.18 -5.32 24.34
CA THR A 118 14.55 -5.82 24.44
C THR A 118 14.51 -7.32 24.18
N VAL A 119 15.60 -7.86 23.63
CA VAL A 119 15.72 -9.31 23.44
C VAL A 119 16.55 -9.82 24.61
N LYS A 120 16.01 -10.78 25.36
CA LYS A 120 16.72 -11.49 26.42
C LYS A 120 16.98 -12.91 25.96
N SER A 121 18.19 -13.41 26.21
CA SER A 121 18.50 -14.83 26.03
C SER A 121 18.10 -15.60 27.28
N THR A 122 17.56 -16.80 27.10
CA THR A 122 17.18 -17.71 28.18
C THR A 122 17.65 -19.12 27.80
N ALA A 123 17.70 -20.04 28.77
CA ALA A 123 18.10 -21.43 28.54
C ALA A 123 17.26 -22.17 27.47
N ARG A 124 16.08 -21.63 27.11
CA ARG A 124 15.16 -22.18 26.10
C ARG A 124 15.12 -21.37 24.80
N GLY A 125 16.01 -20.39 24.63
CA GLY A 125 16.09 -19.50 23.48
C GLY A 125 15.82 -18.02 23.80
N THR A 126 15.58 -17.20 22.77
CA THR A 126 15.45 -15.74 22.91
C THR A 126 14.01 -15.26 23.06
N ILE A 127 13.75 -14.37 24.02
CA ILE A 127 12.43 -13.79 24.29
C ILE A 127 12.46 -12.27 24.10
N LYS A 128 11.38 -11.72 23.54
CA LYS A 128 11.15 -10.26 23.44
C LYS A 128 10.42 -9.76 24.68
N VAL A 129 11.09 -8.94 25.48
CA VAL A 129 10.49 -8.26 26.64
C VAL A 129 10.02 -6.88 26.25
N TYR A 130 8.71 -6.62 26.33
CA TYR A 130 8.11 -5.37 25.88
C TYR A 130 8.02 -4.35 27.01
N GLY A 131 8.46 -3.12 26.73
CA GLY A 131 8.26 -1.97 27.61
C GLY A 131 6.86 -1.34 27.47
N PRO A 132 6.64 -0.17 28.09
CA PRO A 132 5.35 0.51 28.08
C PRO A 132 4.89 0.92 26.68
N LYS A 133 3.57 0.97 26.48
CA LYS A 133 2.95 1.44 25.24
C LYS A 133 3.14 2.95 25.11
N LYS A 134 3.72 3.38 24.00
CA LYS A 134 3.84 4.78 23.62
C LYS A 134 2.94 5.08 22.43
N THR A 135 2.45 6.32 22.34
CA THR A 135 1.59 6.77 21.24
C THR A 135 2.20 7.97 20.54
N LYS A 136 2.19 7.96 19.20
CA LYS A 136 2.50 9.10 18.36
C LYS A 136 1.28 9.46 17.51
N LYS A 137 1.06 10.76 17.31
CA LYS A 137 -0.01 11.28 16.46
C LYS A 137 0.58 12.27 15.46
N LEU A 138 0.08 12.24 14.24
CA LEU A 138 0.37 13.25 13.23
C LEU A 138 -0.94 13.66 12.57
N SER A 139 -1.25 14.95 12.57
CA SER A 139 -2.39 15.51 11.85
C SER A 139 -1.88 16.26 10.63
N GLN A 140 -2.53 16.05 9.49
CA GLN A 140 -2.16 16.68 8.23
C GLN A 140 -3.39 16.94 7.38
N GLN A 141 -3.27 17.89 6.46
CA GLN A 141 -4.25 18.06 5.39
C GLN A 141 -4.03 17.02 4.29
N LEU A 142 -5.12 16.46 3.79
CA LEU A 142 -5.14 15.52 2.69
C LEU A 142 -6.18 15.96 1.68
N VAL A 143 -5.75 16.14 0.44
CA VAL A 143 -6.64 16.42 -0.69
C VAL A 143 -6.85 15.12 -1.46
N VAL A 144 -8.11 14.75 -1.65
CA VAL A 144 -8.53 13.69 -2.56
C VAL A 144 -9.05 14.36 -3.83
N ARG A 145 -8.33 14.20 -4.94
CA ARG A 145 -8.72 14.74 -6.24
C ARG A 145 -9.81 13.87 -6.87
N GLN A 146 -10.69 14.49 -7.64
CA GLN A 146 -11.63 13.75 -8.49
C GLN A 146 -10.91 13.27 -9.75
N GLY A 147 -11.15 12.01 -10.13
CA GLY A 147 -10.63 11.43 -11.37
C GLY A 147 -11.31 12.01 -12.60
N LYS A 148 -10.64 11.88 -13.74
CA LYS A 148 -11.18 12.30 -15.04
C LYS A 148 -12.50 11.56 -15.31
N ARG A 149 -13.48 12.27 -15.89
CA ARG A 149 -14.72 11.66 -16.40
C ARG A 149 -14.36 10.52 -17.37
N PRO A 150 -15.14 9.42 -17.36
CA PRO A 150 -14.98 8.40 -18.38
C PRO A 150 -15.27 9.01 -19.76
N SER A 151 -14.73 8.40 -20.81
CA SER A 151 -14.92 8.86 -22.19
C SER A 151 -16.25 8.41 -22.80
N ARG A 152 -16.92 7.44 -22.17
CA ARG A 152 -18.22 6.88 -22.57
C ARG A 152 -19.10 6.57 -21.36
N THR A 153 -20.41 6.44 -21.60
CA THR A 153 -21.44 6.04 -20.63
C THR A 153 -22.64 5.45 -21.34
N SER A 154 -23.48 4.74 -20.60
CA SER A 154 -24.83 4.43 -21.05
C SER A 154 -25.70 5.69 -21.10
N PRO A 155 -26.70 5.72 -22.01
CA PRO A 155 -27.75 6.74 -22.05
C PRO A 155 -28.46 6.91 -20.70
N VAL A 156 -28.99 8.11 -20.45
CA VAL A 156 -29.82 8.38 -19.27
C VAL A 156 -31.30 8.08 -19.52
N SER A 157 -31.72 8.08 -20.79
CA SER A 157 -33.04 7.69 -21.24
C SER A 157 -32.92 6.97 -22.58
N LYS A 158 -34.04 6.45 -23.12
CA LYS A 158 -34.09 5.83 -24.44
C LYS A 158 -33.65 6.77 -25.59
N TRP A 159 -33.73 8.08 -25.37
CA TRP A 159 -33.46 9.09 -26.39
C TRP A 159 -32.30 10.02 -26.02
N ASP A 160 -31.93 10.09 -24.73
CA ASP A 160 -31.03 11.12 -24.24
C ASP A 160 -29.74 10.56 -23.66
N CYS A 161 -28.66 11.21 -24.08
CA CYS A 161 -27.39 11.11 -23.43
C CYS A 161 -27.26 12.14 -22.30
N PRO A 162 -26.50 11.86 -21.23
CA PRO A 162 -26.26 12.86 -20.21
C PRO A 162 -25.48 14.04 -20.79
N ARG A 163 -25.74 15.26 -20.27
CA ARG A 163 -25.11 16.51 -20.76
C ARG A 163 -23.59 16.49 -20.83
N TRP A 164 -22.92 15.64 -20.06
CA TRP A 164 -21.47 15.52 -20.05
C TRP A 164 -20.91 14.57 -21.11
N ALA A 165 -21.76 13.75 -21.74
CA ALA A 165 -21.42 12.84 -22.82
C ALA A 165 -22.47 12.94 -23.94
N PRO A 166 -22.59 14.09 -24.63
CA PRO A 166 -23.73 14.37 -25.50
C PRO A 166 -23.70 13.61 -26.83
N ILE A 167 -22.61 12.98 -27.23
CA ILE A 167 -22.51 12.34 -28.55
C ILE A 167 -23.20 10.98 -28.51
N LYS A 168 -24.23 10.80 -29.34
CA LYS A 168 -25.06 9.59 -29.40
C LYS A 168 -24.43 8.57 -30.34
N GLY A 169 -24.01 7.41 -29.86
CA GLY A 169 -23.62 6.27 -30.67
C GLY A 169 -24.77 5.27 -30.76
N ASN A 170 -25.20 4.90 -31.96
CA ASN A 170 -26.27 3.91 -32.18
C ASN A 170 -25.75 2.50 -32.47
N GLN A 171 -26.64 1.52 -32.52
CA GLN A 171 -26.28 0.12 -32.79
C GLN A 171 -25.58 -0.09 -34.15
N SER A 172 -25.84 0.77 -35.14
CA SER A 172 -25.23 0.71 -36.47
C SER A 172 -23.76 1.18 -36.51
N GLY A 173 -23.15 1.47 -35.35
CA GLY A 173 -21.77 1.96 -35.26
C GLY A 173 -21.60 3.39 -35.76
N ILE A 174 -22.65 4.20 -35.73
CA ILE A 174 -22.63 5.60 -36.16
C ILE A 174 -22.78 6.50 -34.94
N TYR A 175 -21.92 7.51 -34.83
CA TYR A 175 -22.07 8.56 -33.83
C TYR A 175 -22.71 9.82 -34.42
N HIS A 176 -23.54 10.47 -33.62
CA HIS A 176 -24.28 11.67 -33.94
C HIS A 176 -23.93 12.76 -32.92
N VAL A 177 -23.53 13.92 -33.41
CA VAL A 177 -23.20 15.09 -32.59
C VAL A 177 -24.43 16.00 -32.43
N PRO A 178 -24.54 16.75 -31.31
CA PRO A 178 -25.60 17.74 -31.15
C PRO A 178 -25.60 18.75 -32.31
N GLY A 179 -26.78 19.05 -32.85
CA GLY A 179 -26.95 19.91 -34.02
C GLY A 179 -26.94 19.17 -35.37
N GLY A 180 -26.51 17.91 -35.40
CA GLY A 180 -26.61 17.08 -36.60
C GLY A 180 -28.06 16.74 -36.94
N ARG A 181 -28.37 16.59 -38.23
CA ARG A 181 -29.74 16.36 -38.76
C ARG A 181 -30.48 15.20 -38.09
N TYR A 182 -29.76 14.16 -37.71
CA TYR A 182 -30.33 12.93 -37.14
C TYR A 182 -30.20 12.86 -35.62
N TYR A 183 -29.63 13.87 -34.96
CA TYR A 183 -29.32 13.81 -33.54
C TYR A 183 -30.56 13.60 -32.66
N GLU A 184 -31.64 14.33 -32.93
CA GLU A 184 -32.86 14.30 -32.10
C GLU A 184 -33.64 12.99 -32.25
N ILE A 185 -33.63 12.40 -33.45
CA ILE A 185 -34.34 11.15 -33.74
C ILE A 185 -33.50 9.89 -33.48
N THR A 186 -32.21 10.04 -33.17
CA THR A 186 -31.33 8.90 -32.88
C THR A 186 -31.55 8.40 -31.45
N SER A 187 -31.83 7.10 -31.31
CA SER A 187 -31.77 6.39 -30.04
C SER A 187 -30.32 5.92 -29.79
N PRO A 188 -29.64 6.43 -28.74
CA PRO A 188 -28.28 6.03 -28.40
C PRO A 188 -28.23 4.68 -27.67
N GLU A 189 -27.20 3.89 -27.96
CA GLU A 189 -26.79 2.70 -27.19
C GLU A 189 -25.60 3.02 -26.29
N GLU A 190 -24.67 3.83 -26.79
CA GLU A 190 -23.55 4.40 -26.04
C GLU A 190 -23.51 5.92 -26.21
N CYS A 191 -23.06 6.63 -25.18
CA CYS A 191 -22.93 8.08 -25.15
C CYS A 191 -21.47 8.46 -24.91
N PHE A 192 -20.93 9.38 -25.72
CA PHE A 192 -19.51 9.75 -25.69
C PHE A 192 -19.30 11.22 -25.30
N THR A 193 -18.18 11.48 -24.63
CA THR A 193 -17.80 12.85 -24.24
C THR A 193 -17.22 13.66 -25.39
N THR A 194 -16.60 12.99 -26.37
CA THR A 194 -15.93 13.62 -27.51
C THR A 194 -16.03 12.72 -28.73
N GLU A 195 -15.95 13.30 -29.92
CA GLU A 195 -15.99 12.52 -31.18
C GLU A 195 -14.79 11.58 -31.29
N SER A 196 -13.64 11.99 -30.76
CA SER A 196 -12.47 11.12 -30.67
C SER A 196 -12.75 9.90 -29.80
N ALA A 197 -13.49 10.04 -28.69
CA ALA A 197 -13.88 8.90 -27.87
C ALA A 197 -14.80 7.93 -28.62
N ALA A 198 -15.74 8.44 -29.42
CA ALA A 198 -16.61 7.62 -30.26
C ALA A 198 -15.81 6.88 -31.35
N ARG A 199 -14.92 7.58 -32.06
CA ARG A 199 -14.01 6.99 -33.06
C ARG A 199 -13.10 5.91 -32.46
N ASN A 200 -12.50 6.19 -31.30
CA ASN A 200 -11.67 5.22 -30.57
C ASN A 200 -12.47 4.00 -30.08
N ALA A 201 -13.81 4.14 -29.95
CA ALA A 201 -14.71 3.04 -29.63
C ALA A 201 -15.21 2.28 -30.88
N GLY A 202 -14.78 2.67 -32.09
CA GLY A 202 -15.14 2.02 -33.35
C GLY A 202 -16.33 2.65 -34.08
N TYR A 203 -16.84 3.78 -33.62
CA TYR A 203 -17.94 4.48 -34.27
C TYR A 203 -17.44 5.39 -35.38
N ARG A 204 -18.16 5.43 -36.50
CA ARG A 204 -17.94 6.39 -37.58
C ARG A 204 -18.90 7.57 -37.48
N ALA A 205 -18.52 8.72 -38.04
CA ALA A 205 -19.39 9.89 -38.07
C ALA A 205 -20.65 9.62 -38.92
N SER A 206 -21.76 10.23 -38.52
CA SER A 206 -22.95 10.34 -39.37
C SER A 206 -22.58 11.10 -40.65
N ARG A 207 -23.05 10.61 -41.81
CA ARG A 207 -22.74 11.21 -43.12
C ARG A 207 -23.24 12.66 -43.27
N ASN A 208 -24.26 13.01 -42.50
CA ASN A 208 -24.83 14.37 -42.40
C ASN A 208 -24.79 14.87 -40.94
N GLY A 209 -23.71 14.49 -40.22
CA GLY A 209 -23.50 14.75 -38.80
C GLY A 209 -22.85 16.10 -38.53
#